data_AF-A0A2N2LJZ2-F1
#
_entry.id   AF-A0A2N2LJZ2-F1
#
_cell.length_a   1.000
_cell.length_b   1.000
_cell.length_c   1.000
_cell.angle_alpha   90.00
_cell.angle_beta   90.00
_cell.angle_gamma   90.00
#
_symmetry.space_group_name_H-M   'P 1'
#
loop_
_entity.id
_entity.type
_entity.pdbx_description
1 polymer ?
#
loop_
_entity_poly.entity_id
_entity_poly.type
_entity_poly.pdbx_seq_one_letter_code
_entity_poly.pdbx_strand_id
1 'polypeptide(L)' 'MLNSPAFGLLGIGFALAIWIVGGALLGKYLDGRFDTRPVLTLVFLVIGLAIGFTDAYRRLRIVMERSNRKARR' A
#
# COMPACT_ATOMS: atom_id res chain seq x y z
N MET A 1 -24.17 3.15 5.22
CA MET A 1 -24.10 3.52 3.78
C MET A 1 -22.73 3.28 3.13
N LEU A 2 -21.74 2.63 3.76
CA LEU A 2 -20.34 2.51 3.27
C LEU A 2 -19.94 1.09 2.77
N ASN A 3 -20.87 0.29 2.22
CA ASN A 3 -20.58 -1.07 1.73
C ASN A 3 -20.45 -1.18 0.20
N SER A 4 -20.23 -0.07 -0.51
CA SER A 4 -20.03 -0.11 -1.97
C SER A 4 -18.63 -0.63 -2.31
N PRO A 5 -18.50 -1.57 -3.27
CA PRO A 5 -17.22 -2.14 -3.72
C PRO A 5 -16.17 -1.07 -4.09
N ALA A 6 -16.62 0.09 -4.58
CA ALA A 6 -15.78 1.24 -4.88
C ALA A 6 -14.99 1.76 -3.67
N PHE A 7 -15.58 1.83 -2.47
CA PHE A 7 -14.87 2.25 -1.27
C PHE A 7 -13.80 1.24 -0.84
N GLY A 8 -14.02 -0.06 -1.10
CA GLY A 8 -13.00 -1.09 -0.86
C GLY A 8 -11.77 -0.90 -1.75
N LEU A 9 -11.98 -0.60 -3.04
CA LEU A 9 -10.90 -0.31 -3.99
C LEU A 9 -10.16 0.99 -3.66
N LEU A 10 -10.90 2.05 -3.28
CA LEU A 10 -10.30 3.31 -2.84
C LEU A 10 -9.44 3.11 -1.58
N GLY A 11 -9.92 2.31 -0.62
CA GLY A 11 -9.14 1.98 0.59
C GLY A 11 -7.84 1.23 0.30
N ILE A 12 -7.82 0.39 -0.75
CA ILE A 12 -6.61 -0.30 -1.20
C ILE A 12 -5.60 0.70 -1.78
N GLY A 13 -6.06 1.58 -2.68
CA GLY A 13 -5.20 2.62 -3.27
C GLY A 13 -4.64 3.59 -2.24
N PHE A 14 -5.45 3.96 -1.24
CA PHE A 14 -5.03 4.84 -0.16
C PHE A 14 -3.98 4.19 0.75
N ALA A 15 -4.17 2.90 1.10
CA ALA A 15 -3.18 2.16 1.89
C ALA A 15 -1.83 2.05 1.15
N LEU A 16 -1.85 1.77 -0.16
CA LEU A 16 -0.66 1.78 -1.01
C LEU A 16 0.07 3.13 -0.97
N ALA A 17 -0.66 4.23 -1.12
CA ALA A 17 -0.10 5.57 -1.08
C ALA A 17 0.58 5.87 0.27
N ILE A 18 -0.05 5.47 1.39
CA ILE A 18 0.52 5.64 2.73
C ILE A 18 1.85 4.90 2.85
N TRP A 19 1.95 3.65 2.38
CA TRP A 19 3.18 2.88 2.48
C TRP A 19 4.32 3.48 1.66
N ILE A 20 4.03 3.95 0.45
CA ILE A 20 5.03 4.56 -0.44
C ILE A 20 5.47 5.91 0.08
N VAL A 21 4.52 6.81 0.37
CA VAL A 21 4.82 8.17 0.85
C VAL A 21 5.45 8.13 2.24
N GLY A 22 4.93 7.29 3.14
CA GLY A 22 5.47 7.11 4.48
C GLY A 22 6.91 6.56 4.44
N GLY A 23 7.17 5.53 3.63
CA GLY A 23 8.50 4.98 3.44
C GLY A 23 9.48 5.99 2.84
N ALA A 24 9.05 6.73 1.81
CA ALA A 24 9.88 7.75 1.17
C ALA A 24 10.23 8.91 2.12
N LEU A 25 9.25 9.40 2.90
CA LEU A 25 9.49 10.46 3.90
C LEU A 25 10.43 9.99 5.00
N LEU A 26 10.24 8.77 5.50
CA LEU A 26 11.11 8.18 6.51
C LEU A 26 12.53 7.99 5.98
N GLY A 27 12.68 7.45 4.77
CA GLY A 27 13.96 7.26 4.12
C GLY A 27 14.68 8.58 3.85
N LYS A 28 13.94 9.63 3.45
CA LYS A 28 14.50 10.98 3.25
C LYS A 28 14.99 11.59 4.57
N TYR A 29 14.23 11.41 5.66
CA TYR A 29 14.62 11.89 6.98
C TYR A 29 15.90 11.20 7.47
N LEU A 30 16.00 9.87 7.27
CA LEU A 30 17.18 9.09 7.61
C LEU A 30 18.39 9.45 6.73
N ASP A 31 18.20 9.61 5.41
CA ASP A 31 19.28 10.04 4.50
C ASP A 31 19.85 11.41 4.90
N GLY A 32 19.01 12.33 5.36
CA GLY A 32 19.46 13.63 5.89
C GLY A 32 20.21 13.52 7.22
N ARG A 33 19.97 12.47 8.01
CA ARG A 33 20.64 12.23 9.30
C ARG A 33 21.99 11.53 9.13
N PHE A 34 22.10 10.63 8.15
CA PHE A 34 23.29 9.81 7.89
C PHE A 34 24.16 10.32 6.72
N ASP A 35 23.76 11.42 6.05
CA ASP A 35 24.36 11.97 4.83
C ASP A 35 24.51 10.94 3.68
N THR A 36 23.72 9.87 3.74
CA THR A 36 23.65 8.79 2.74
C THR A 36 22.79 9.21 1.55
N ARG A 37 23.20 10.19 0.78
CA ARG A 37 22.41 10.67 -0.38
C ARG A 37 22.32 9.59 -1.48
N PRO A 38 21.13 9.21 -2.01
CA PRO A 38 19.81 9.04 -1.41
C PRO A 38 19.46 7.54 -1.28
N VAL A 39 20.30 6.79 -0.55
CA VAL A 39 20.27 5.32 -0.56
C VAL A 39 19.14 4.78 0.30
N LEU A 40 18.95 5.31 1.52
CA LEU A 40 17.90 4.83 2.41
C LEU A 40 16.52 5.19 1.85
N THR A 41 16.36 6.35 1.22
CA THR A 41 15.12 6.71 0.53
C THR A 41 14.73 5.67 -0.51
N LEU A 42 15.67 5.24 -1.36
CA LEU A 42 15.41 4.20 -2.37
C LEU A 42 15.06 2.86 -1.73
N VAL A 43 15.80 2.44 -0.70
CA VAL A 43 15.55 1.18 0.02
C VAL A 43 14.16 1.19 0.67
N PHE A 44 13.83 2.24 1.43
CA PHE A 44 12.53 2.35 2.08
C PHE A 44 11.38 2.49 1.07
N LEU A 45 11.61 3.11 -0.09
CA LEU A 45 10.61 3.20 -1.14
C LEU A 45 10.35 1.84 -1.80
N VAL A 46 11.38 1.04 -2.07
CA VAL A 46 11.23 -0.34 -2.57
C VAL A 46 10.52 -1.22 -1.54
N ILE A 47 10.90 -1.12 -0.27
CA ILE A 47 10.25 -1.86 0.83
C ILE A 47 8.79 -1.43 0.97
N GLY A 48 8.51 -0.13 1.00
CA GLY A 48 7.16 0.42 1.09
C GLY A 48 6.29 -0.01 -0.08
N LEU A 49 6.85 -0.02 -1.30
CA LEU A 49 6.18 -0.52 -2.48
C LEU A 49 5.88 -2.03 -2.38
N ALA A 50 6.84 -2.85 -1.96
CA ALA A 50 6.66 -4.29 -1.82
C ALA A 50 5.58 -4.64 -0.77
N ILE A 51 5.62 -3.98 0.39
CA ILE A 51 4.62 -4.15 1.47
C ILE A 51 3.25 -3.71 0.97
N GLY A 52 3.16 -2.49 0.42
CA GLY A 52 1.92 -1.96 -0.10
C GLY A 52 1.31 -2.86 -1.17
N PHE A 53 2.12 -3.35 -2.12
CA PHE A 53 1.67 -4.23 -3.19
C PHE A 53 1.14 -5.57 -2.65
N THR A 54 1.83 -6.15 -1.67
CA THR A 54 1.40 -7.38 -1.02
C THR A 54 0.08 -7.20 -0.27
N ASP A 55 -0.09 -6.09 0.46
CA ASP A 55 -1.35 -5.75 1.13
C ASP A 55 -2.49 -5.56 0.11
N ALA A 56 -2.25 -4.78 -0.94
CA ALA A 56 -3.20 -4.54 -2.01
C ALA A 56 -3.66 -5.83 -2.68
N TYR A 57 -2.72 -6.73 -3.01
CA TYR A 57 -3.03 -8.02 -3.61
C TYR A 57 -3.88 -8.90 -2.68
N ARG A 58 -3.53 -8.95 -1.38
CA ARG A 58 -4.30 -9.69 -0.37
C ARG A 58 -5.73 -9.14 -0.25
N ARG A 59 -5.90 -7.82 -0.15
CA ARG A 59 -7.23 -7.18 -0.06
C ARG A 59 -8.06 -7.37 -1.32
N LEU A 60 -7.44 -7.23 -2.49
CA LEU A 60 -8.11 -7.44 -3.77
C LEU A 60 -8.62 -8.88 -3.89
N ARG A 61 -7.79 -9.87 -3.53
CA ARG A 61 -8.20 -11.28 -3.50
C ARG A 61 -9.40 -11.51 -2.58
N ILE A 62 -9.37 -10.95 -1.37
CA ILE A 62 -10.49 -11.04 -0.42
C ILE A 62 -11.77 -10.42 -1.00
N VAL A 63 -11.67 -9.27 -1.67
CA VAL A 63 -12.82 -8.61 -2.31
C VAL A 63 -13.38 -9.45 -3.46
N MET A 64 -12.52 -10.02 -4.31
CA MET A 64 -12.95 -10.90 -5.40
C MET A 64 -13.62 -12.17 -4.87
N GLU A 65 -13.06 -12.80 -3.83
CA GLU A 65 -13.65 -14.00 -3.20
C GLU A 65 -15.01 -13.71 -2.54
N ARG A 66 -15.22 -12.48 -2.03
CA ARG A 66 -16.52 -12.04 -1.51
C ARG A 66 -17.53 -11.78 -2.63
N SER A 67 -17.08 -11.18 -3.74
CA SER A 67 -17.92 -10.96 -4.92
C SER A 67 -18.40 -12.29 -5.50
N ASN A 68 -17.51 -13.27 -5.66
CA ASN A 68 -17.83 -14.59 -6.20
C ASN A 68 -18.79 -15.40 -5.28
N ARG A 69 -18.65 -15.28 -3.95
CA ARG A 69 -19.59 -15.91 -2.99
C ARG A 69 -20.99 -15.31 -3.03
N LYS A 70 -21.12 -14.01 -3.32
CA LYS A 70 -22.42 -13.34 -3.46
C LYS A 70 -23.15 -13.74 -4.75
N ALA A 71 -22.43 -14.08 -5.82
CA ALA A 71 -23.04 -14.55 -7.07
C ALA A 71 -23.57 -15.99 -7.00
N ARG A 72 -23.19 -16.76 -5.96
CA ARG A 72 -23.55 -18.17 -5.77
C ARG A 72 -24.66 -18.40 -4.72
N ARG A 73 -25.19 -17.33 -4.12
CA ARG A 73 -26.35 -17.33 -3.21
C ARG A 73 -27.49 -16.58 -3.87
#